data_AF-X1LE84-F1
#
_entry.id   AF-X1LE84-F1
#
_cell.length_a   1.000
_cell.length_b   1.000
_cell.length_c   1.000
_cell.angle_alpha   90.00
_cell.angle_beta   90.00
_cell.angle_gamma   90.00
#
_symmetry.space_group_name_H-M   'P 1'
#
loop_
_entity.id
_entity.type
_entity.pdbx_description
1 polymer ?
#
loop_
_entity_poly.entity_id
_entity_poly.type
_entity_poly.pdbx_seq_one_letter_code
_entity_poly.pdbx_strand_id
1 'polypeptide(L)'
;MFQSDYIILVIGMGFVTYLTRWIPLSVLAGRKLPGWLIEWLDLIPAAILSALLLPLLVTTGEPRHIELFRPELLVAIPTFLFALKTKSLAGTVILGMLLFWLADKIM
;
A
#
# COMPACT_ATOMS: atom_id res chain seq x y z
N MET A 1 -24.22 -18.10 12.73
CA MET A 1 -23.60 -18.24 14.07
C MET A 1 -22.17 -17.79 13.95
N PHE A 2 -21.80 -16.63 14.50
CA PHE A 2 -20.39 -16.26 14.59
C PHE A 2 -19.73 -17.30 15.49
N GLN A 3 -18.93 -18.17 14.89
CA GLN A 3 -18.20 -19.22 15.58
C GLN A 3 -17.23 -18.53 16.54
N SER A 4 -17.22 -18.91 17.82
CA SER A 4 -16.39 -18.29 18.86
C SER A 4 -14.93 -18.09 18.44
N ASP A 5 -14.46 -18.96 17.56
CA ASP A 5 -13.15 -18.92 16.89
C ASP A 5 -12.88 -17.60 16.16
N TYR A 6 -13.88 -17.01 15.50
CA TYR A 6 -13.72 -15.74 14.79
C TYR A 6 -13.43 -14.58 15.75
N ILE A 7 -14.11 -14.54 16.89
CA ILE A 7 -13.89 -13.50 17.91
C ILE A 7 -12.50 -13.65 18.52
N ILE A 8 -12.11 -14.88 18.84
CA ILE A 8 -10.77 -15.19 19.37
C ILE A 8 -9.68 -14.81 18.35
N LEU A 9 -9.90 -15.08 17.06
CA LEU A 9 -8.97 -14.70 15.99
C LEU A 9 -8.84 -13.19 15.88
N VAL A 10 -9.94 -12.43 15.87
CA VAL A 10 -9.91 -10.97 15.79
C VAL A 10 -9.16 -10.36 16.98
N ILE A 11 -9.45 -10.85 18.21
CA ILE A 11 -8.78 -10.38 19.42
C ILE A 11 -7.29 -10.76 19.38
N GLY A 12 -6.95 -12.00 19.00
CA GLY A 12 -5.57 -12.46 18.87
C GLY A 12 -4.77 -11.65 17.85
N MET A 13 -5.32 -11.43 16.65
CA MET A 13 -4.69 -10.60 15.62
C MET A 13 -4.51 -9.15 16.07
N GLY A 14 -5.52 -8.58 16.74
CA GLY A 14 -5.44 -7.22 17.28
C GLY A 14 -4.35 -7.10 18.35
N PHE A 15 -4.27 -8.07 19.26
CA PHE A 15 -3.27 -8.10 20.31
C PHE A 15 -1.85 -8.20 19.75
N VAL A 16 -1.60 -9.15 18.83
CA VAL A 16 -0.29 -9.33 18.21
C VAL A 16 0.11 -8.07 17.42
N THR A 17 -0.79 -7.53 16.60
CA THR A 17 -0.52 -6.32 15.80
C THR A 17 -0.21 -5.12 16.69
N TYR A 18 -0.97 -4.94 17.77
CA TYR A 18 -0.74 -3.86 18.72
C TYR A 18 0.61 -4.02 19.43
N LEU A 19 0.94 -5.22 19.92
CA LEU A 19 2.22 -5.49 20.55
C LEU A 19 3.38 -5.20 19.60
N THR A 20 3.35 -5.74 18.37
CA THR A 20 4.42 -5.56 17.39
C THR A 20 4.62 -4.08 17.03
N ARG A 21 3.57 -3.26 17.00
CA ARG A 21 3.68 -1.81 16.75
C ARG A 21 4.06 -1.00 17.99
N TRP A 22 3.57 -1.39 19.17
CA TRP A 22 3.79 -0.66 20.42
C TRP A 22 5.21 -0.89 20.98
N ILE A 23 5.81 -2.05 20.76
CA ILE A 23 7.17 -2.35 21.23
C ILE A 23 8.20 -1.36 20.62
N PRO A 24 8.30 -1.17 19.29
CA PRO A 24 9.20 -0.18 18.72
C PRO A 24 8.90 1.23 19.21
N LEU A 25 7.62 1.61 19.22
CA LEU A 25 7.22 2.96 19.62
C LEU A 25 7.56 3.26 21.07
N SER A 26 7.34 2.32 21.99
CA SER A 26 7.62 2.51 23.43
C SER A 26 9.11 2.46 23.76
N VAL A 27 9.89 1.61 23.08
CA VAL A 27 11.36 1.55 23.26
C VAL A 27 12.03 2.82 22.73
N LEU A 28 11.50 3.39 21.65
CA LEU A 28 12.03 4.61 21.05
C LEU A 28 11.40 5.89 21.64
N ALA A 29 10.25 5.80 22.30
CA ALA A 29 9.58 6.93 22.96
C ALA A 29 10.48 7.55 24.03
N GLY A 30 10.90 8.79 23.79
CA GLY A 30 11.74 9.56 24.73
C GLY A 30 13.24 9.48 24.47
N ARG A 31 13.71 8.69 23.50
CA ARG A 31 15.12 8.71 23.05
C ARG A 31 15.27 9.61 21.83
N LYS A 32 16.34 10.42 21.81
CA LYS A 32 16.74 11.14 20.59
C LYS A 32 17.30 10.12 19.60
N LEU A 33 16.51 9.78 18.58
CA LEU A 33 16.95 8.92 17.50
C LEU A 33 18.04 9.64 16.69
N PRO A 34 19.09 8.92 16.24
CA PRO A 34 20.08 9.52 15.37
C PRO A 34 19.42 9.87 14.02
N GLY A 35 19.79 11.01 13.43
CA GLY A 35 19.13 11.55 12.23
C GLY A 35 19.05 10.56 11.06
N TRP A 36 20.12 9.78 10.82
CA TRP A 36 20.15 8.76 9.77
C TRP A 36 19.07 7.68 9.92
N LEU A 37 18.68 7.33 11.16
CA LEU A 37 17.66 6.32 11.42
C LEU A 37 16.27 6.88 11.14
N ILE A 38 16.01 8.15 11.46
CA ILE A 38 14.75 8.82 11.16
C ILE A 38 14.54 8.90 9.65
N GLU A 39 15.55 9.39 8.92
CA GLU A 39 15.52 9.46 7.46
C GLU A 39 15.29 8.09 6.83
N TRP A 40 15.94 7.04 7.34
CA TRP A 40 15.73 5.68 6.86
C TRP A 40 14.31 5.17 7.15
N LEU A 41 13.77 5.40 8.36
CA LEU A 41 12.42 5.02 8.74
C LEU A 41 11.36 5.70 7.86
N ASP A 42 11.55 6.97 7.50
CA ASP A 42 10.64 7.74 6.64
C ASP A 42 10.61 7.20 5.20
N LEU A 43 11.67 6.51 4.75
CA LEU A 43 11.72 5.87 3.42
C LEU A 43 11.02 4.51 3.37
N ILE A 44 10.81 3.85 4.52
CA ILE A 44 10.19 2.51 4.57
C ILE A 44 8.80 2.49 3.93
N PRO A 45 7.85 3.39 4.26
CA PRO A 45 6.52 3.37 3.68
C PRO A 45 6.56 3.52 2.15
N ALA A 46 7.34 4.47 1.64
CA ALA A 46 7.46 4.70 0.20
C ALA A 46 8.09 3.51 -0.53
N ALA A 47 9.14 2.90 0.06
CA ALA A 47 9.79 1.72 -0.49
C ALA A 47 8.86 0.51 -0.54
N ILE A 48 8.14 0.23 0.56
CA ILE A 48 7.20 -0.90 0.63
C ILE A 48 6.05 -0.69 -0.36
N LEU A 49 5.40 0.48 -0.36
CA LEU A 49 4.30 0.76 -1.27
C LEU A 49 4.74 0.65 -2.73
N SER A 50 5.92 1.16 -3.08
CA SER A 50 6.45 1.05 -4.45
C SER A 50 6.79 -0.39 -4.83
N ALA A 51 7.41 -1.14 -3.91
CA ALA A 51 7.76 -2.55 -4.12
C ALA A 51 6.55 -3.47 -4.22
N LEU A 52 5.41 -3.10 -3.62
CA LEU A 52 4.14 -3.79 -3.77
C LEU A 52 3.39 -3.37 -5.04
N LEU A 53 3.36 -2.07 -5.33
CA LEU A 53 2.60 -1.51 -6.45
C LEU A 53 3.21 -1.89 -7.80
N LEU A 54 4.54 -1.82 -7.95
CA LEU A 54 5.21 -2.10 -9.23
C LEU A 54 4.92 -3.52 -9.77
N PRO A 55 5.13 -4.61 -9.01
CA PRO A 55 4.81 -5.95 -9.50
C PRO A 55 3.31 -6.14 -9.69
N LEU A 56 2.46 -5.49 -8.89
CA LEU A 56 1.00 -5.52 -9.05
C LEU A 56 0.57 -4.94 -10.41
N LEU A 57 1.29 -3.94 -10.92
CA LEU A 57 1.01 -3.30 -12.20
C LEU A 57 1.66 -4.01 -13.41
N VAL A 58 2.84 -4.61 -13.23
CA VAL A 58 3.70 -5.07 -14.34
C VAL A 58 3.67 -6.59 -14.54
N THR A 59 3.41 -7.37 -13.48
CA THR A 59 3.48 -8.84 -13.53
C THR A 59 2.11 -9.48 -13.36
N THR A 60 1.83 -10.55 -14.11
CA THR A 60 0.63 -11.35 -13.94
C THR A 60 0.91 -12.84 -14.16
N GLY A 61 0.06 -13.69 -13.54
CA GLY A 61 0.04 -15.13 -13.74
C GLY A 61 1.05 -15.89 -12.88
N GLU A 62 0.88 -17.22 -12.90
CA GLU A 62 1.82 -18.22 -12.38
C GLU A 62 2.25 -19.08 -13.58
N PRO A 63 3.51 -19.00 -14.07
CA PRO A 63 4.61 -18.15 -13.63
C PRO A 63 4.42 -16.67 -14.02
N ARG A 64 5.12 -15.77 -13.31
CA ARG A 64 5.03 -14.31 -13.54
C ARG A 64 5.57 -13.94 -14.90
N HIS A 65 4.70 -13.45 -15.78
CA HIS A 65 5.09 -12.83 -17.04
C HIS A 65 4.87 -11.32 -16.98
N ILE A 66 5.71 -10.59 -17.71
CA ILE A 66 5.59 -9.14 -17.83
C ILE A 66 4.54 -8.85 -18.90
N GLU A 67 3.45 -8.22 -18.51
CA GLU A 67 2.38 -7.83 -19.42
C GLU A 67 2.11 -6.33 -19.33
N LEU A 68 2.53 -5.61 -20.37
CA LEU A 68 2.48 -4.14 -20.39
C LEU A 68 1.16 -3.58 -20.96
N PHE A 69 0.32 -4.42 -21.56
CA PHE A 69 -0.94 -4.01 -22.22
C PHE A 69 -2.17 -4.26 -21.34
N ARG A 70 -2.04 -3.95 -20.06
CA ARG A 70 -3.11 -4.15 -19.08
C ARG A 70 -3.79 -2.84 -18.70
N PRO A 71 -5.12 -2.84 -18.49
CA PRO A 71 -5.85 -1.64 -18.08
C PRO A 71 -5.29 -1.05 -16.79
N GLU A 72 -4.80 -1.87 -15.86
CA GLU A 72 -4.13 -1.44 -14.62
C GLU A 72 -2.92 -0.54 -14.91
N LEU A 73 -2.01 -0.97 -15.80
CA LEU A 73 -0.79 -0.22 -16.14
C LEU A 73 -1.13 1.05 -16.94
N LEU A 74 -2.08 0.95 -17.88
CA LEU A 74 -2.54 2.08 -18.69
C LEU A 74 -3.19 3.17 -17.84
N VAL A 75 -3.94 2.79 -16.80
CA VAL A 75 -4.58 3.71 -15.86
C VAL A 75 -3.59 4.27 -14.83
N ALA A 76 -2.56 3.51 -14.48
CA ALA A 76 -1.52 3.97 -13.55
C ALA A 76 -0.79 5.22 -14.07
N ILE A 77 -0.53 5.33 -15.37
CA ILE A 77 0.17 6.48 -15.99
C ILE A 77 -0.58 7.82 -15.77
N PRO A 78 -1.84 7.99 -16.22
CA PRO A 78 -2.59 9.23 -16.00
C PRO A 78 -2.87 9.48 -14.52
N THR A 79 -3.08 8.44 -13.72
CA THR A 79 -3.29 8.57 -12.26
C THR A 79 -2.03 9.09 -11.57
N PHE A 80 -0.86 8.59 -11.96
CA PHE A 80 0.44 9.06 -11.45
C PHE A 80 0.70 10.51 -11.86
N LEU A 81 0.42 10.88 -13.11
CA LEU A 81 0.56 12.27 -13.58
C LEU A 81 -0.33 13.24 -12.79
N PHE A 82 -1.57 12.82 -12.49
CA PHE A 82 -2.48 13.57 -11.64
C PHE A 82 -2.00 13.69 -10.19
N ALA A 83 -1.39 12.62 -9.66
CA ALA A 83 -0.81 12.60 -8.32
C ALA A 83 0.31 13.62 -8.15
N LEU A 84 1.22 13.68 -9.13
CA LEU A 84 2.32 14.65 -9.13
C LEU A 84 1.81 16.10 -9.16
N LYS A 85 0.73 16.36 -9.90
CA LYS A 85 0.18 17.72 -10.04
C LYS A 85 -0.63 18.16 -8.83
N THR A 86 -1.48 17.28 -8.30
CA THR A 86 -2.48 17.66 -7.28
C THR A 86 -1.93 17.51 -5.86
N LYS A 87 -0.89 16.70 -5.65
CA LYS A 87 -0.33 16.35 -4.33
C LYS A 87 -1.39 15.91 -3.30
N SER A 88 -2.57 15.47 -3.77
CA SER A 88 -3.73 15.11 -2.96
C SER A 88 -4.01 13.61 -3.09
N LEU A 89 -3.84 12.88 -1.99
CA LEU A 89 -4.09 11.43 -1.94
C LEU A 89 -5.55 11.08 -2.24
N ALA A 90 -6.49 11.85 -1.71
CA ALA A 90 -7.92 11.59 -1.93
C ALA A 90 -8.29 11.78 -3.41
N GLY A 91 -7.80 12.86 -4.04
CA GLY A 91 -8.05 13.12 -5.45
C GLY A 91 -7.47 12.03 -6.36
N THR A 92 -6.27 11.53 -6.04
CA THR A 92 -5.63 10.46 -6.81
C THR A 92 -6.39 9.15 -6.72
N VAL A 93 -6.92 8.82 -5.55
CA VAL A 93 -7.69 7.58 -5.36
C VAL A 93 -9.00 7.65 -6.16
N ILE A 94 -9.74 8.75 -6.05
CA ILE A 94 -11.02 8.92 -6.77
C ILE A 94 -10.79 8.86 -8.29
N LEU A 95 -9.81 9.62 -8.80
CA LEU A 95 -9.51 9.67 -10.22
C LEU A 95 -9.01 8.31 -10.75
N GLY A 96 -8.12 7.65 -10.00
CA GLY A 96 -7.63 6.31 -10.34
C GLY A 96 -8.74 5.28 -10.38
N MET A 97 -9.65 5.27 -9.41
CA MET A 97 -10.81 4.38 -9.39
C MET A 97 -11.74 4.62 -10.58
N LEU A 98 -12.01 5.88 -10.91
CA LEU A 98 -12.84 6.23 -12.07
C LEU A 98 -12.21 5.80 -13.39
N LEU A 99 -10.91 6.07 -13.56
CA LEU A 99 -10.18 5.67 -14.76
C LEU A 99 -10.07 4.15 -14.89
N PHE A 100 -9.84 3.44 -13.78
CA PHE A 100 -9.78 1.98 -13.76
C PHE A 100 -11.13 1.37 -14.15
N TRP A 101 -12.21 1.86 -13.56
CA TRP A 101 -13.56 1.43 -13.89
C TRP A 101 -13.92 1.68 -15.37
N LEU A 102 -13.50 2.82 -15.92
CA LEU A 102 -13.70 3.09 -17.35
C LEU A 102 -12.88 2.16 -18.24
N ALA A 103 -11.62 1.91 -17.89
CA ALA A 103 -10.74 1.02 -18.66
C ALA A 103 -11.21 -0.44 -18.64
N ASP A 104 -11.60 -0.95 -17.47
CA ASP A 104 -12.17 -2.28 -17.27
C ASP A 104 -13.48 -2.49 -18.04
N LYS A 105 -14.27 -1.42 -18.23
CA LYS A 105 -15.51 -1.49 -19.00
C LYS A 105 -15.30 -1.45 -20.52
N ILE A 106 -14.18 -0.89 -20.98
CA ILE A 106 -13.87 -0.70 -22.40
C ILE A 106 -13.12 -1.90 -22.99
N MET A 107 -12.36 -2.63 -22.16
CA MET A 107 -11.46 -3.73 -22.56
C MET A 107 -12.01 -5.09 -22.15
#